data_AF-A0A519CA01-F1
#
_entry.id   AF-A0A519CA01-F1
#
_cell.length_a   1.000
_cell.length_b   1.000
_cell.length_c   1.000
_cell.angle_alpha   90.00
_cell.angle_beta   90.00
_cell.angle_gamma   90.00
#
_symmetry.space_group_name_H-M   'P 1'
#
loop_
_entity.id
_entity.type
_entity.pdbx_description
1 polymer ?
#
loop_
_entity_poly.entity_id
_entity_poly.type
_entity_poly.pdbx_seq_one_letter_code
_entity_poly.pdbx_strand_id
1 'polypeptide(L)'
;MKVILYQKHLTGRLKHMAIEVKDNQIFTEWWTSKDEEDGKKQNTKETITGKNKGRSNETSDNEQAILEFERKVKKKKEEGYVENREDAVIGEIAIVSSILTQAFAPSKPISKLKENDEPYDGNWLAERKHNGSCILLHNTGDEQIGYTRRIKPITEILSVVPQIQESLKLLPDESLVIGELVAIDSKGIEDPKILKAVTTETTTEAKALAKYNALIDEDYKFEYNVFDVIFWNGEDVTELPFTERLELTSIFGKREISIFTEEMVNKATEKDWEGFILRRPEDVITFTMNGKPKRKGSYKFKFVETTDCIVTKICPGSGKHEIRFARFRLAQYENSPFFDEPVLVDCGWAGGGRLGEENMDLITADLIQKGYELKKNNLEEKDWFAVELEYQSRQSRNDKGQLCFEFPIIVRTREDKPLNECEV
;
A
#
# COMPACT_ATOMS: atom_id res chain seq x y z
N MET A 1 -15.08 21.75 -18.87
CA MET A 1 -15.71 21.76 -17.52
C MET A 1 -14.68 22.23 -16.51
N LYS A 2 -15.08 22.91 -15.44
CA LYS A 2 -14.15 23.37 -14.38
C LYS A 2 -14.79 23.18 -13.00
N VAL A 3 -14.01 22.72 -12.04
CA VAL A 3 -14.40 22.60 -10.63
C VAL A 3 -13.29 23.22 -9.78
N ILE A 4 -13.68 23.92 -8.71
CA ILE A 4 -12.76 24.42 -7.69
C ILE A 4 -13.05 23.67 -6.39
N LEU A 5 -12.00 23.17 -5.77
CA LEU A 5 -12.03 22.34 -4.59
C LEU A 5 -11.18 22.97 -3.49
N TYR A 6 -11.65 22.88 -2.25
CA TYR A 6 -11.04 23.47 -1.07
C TYR A 6 -10.81 22.41 0.01
N GLN A 7 -9.76 22.58 0.82
CA GLN A 7 -9.49 21.73 1.97
C GLN A 7 -8.68 22.47 3.03
N LYS A 8 -9.03 22.31 4.31
CA LYS A 8 -8.20 22.77 5.44
C LYS A 8 -6.86 22.03 5.48
N HIS A 9 -5.76 22.77 5.45
CA HIS A 9 -4.44 22.24 5.76
C HIS A 9 -4.29 22.07 7.27
N LEU A 10 -3.48 21.10 7.71
CA LEU A 10 -3.16 20.87 9.13
C LEU A 10 -2.47 22.07 9.81
N THR A 11 -1.93 23.01 9.03
CA THR A 11 -1.26 24.23 9.53
C THR A 11 -2.23 25.42 9.61
N GLY A 12 -3.53 25.20 9.40
CA GLY A 12 -4.55 26.24 9.37
C GLY A 12 -4.69 26.99 8.04
N ARG A 13 -3.79 26.76 7.06
CA ARG A 13 -3.92 27.31 5.70
C ARG A 13 -5.07 26.65 4.94
N LEU A 14 -5.69 27.38 4.02
CA LEU A 14 -6.67 26.80 3.11
C LEU A 14 -5.99 26.34 1.83
N LYS A 15 -6.16 25.08 1.42
CA LYS A 15 -5.74 24.59 0.10
C LYS A 15 -6.83 24.89 -0.91
N HIS A 16 -6.41 25.27 -2.11
CA HIS A 16 -7.27 25.48 -3.27
C HIS A 16 -6.80 24.60 -4.40
N MET A 17 -7.73 24.04 -5.17
CA MET A 17 -7.44 23.24 -6.33
C MET A 17 -8.49 23.47 -7.42
N ALA A 18 -8.08 24.08 -8.52
CA ALA A 18 -8.90 24.21 -9.72
C ALA A 18 -8.54 23.09 -10.69
N ILE A 19 -9.51 22.27 -11.07
CA ILE A 19 -9.35 21.25 -12.12
C ILE A 19 -10.23 21.69 -13.29
N GLU A 20 -9.66 21.73 -14.48
CA GLU A 20 -10.36 22.12 -15.71
C GLU A 20 -10.04 21.13 -16.83
N VAL A 21 -11.07 20.71 -17.57
CA VAL A 21 -10.92 19.92 -18.80
C VAL A 21 -11.36 20.75 -20.00
N LYS A 22 -10.49 20.81 -21.01
CA LYS A 22 -10.72 21.41 -22.34
C LYS A 22 -10.22 20.43 -23.39
N ASP A 23 -11.09 20.03 -24.31
CA ASP A 23 -10.79 19.02 -25.32
C ASP A 23 -10.20 17.75 -24.68
N ASN A 24 -9.02 17.33 -25.13
CA ASN A 24 -8.30 16.19 -24.59
C ASN A 24 -7.27 16.57 -23.50
N GLN A 25 -7.38 17.77 -22.91
CA GLN A 25 -6.41 18.28 -21.94
C GLN A 25 -7.05 18.51 -20.58
N ILE A 26 -6.36 18.08 -19.53
CA ILE A 26 -6.69 18.38 -18.14
C ILE A 26 -5.65 19.34 -17.58
N PHE A 27 -6.13 20.47 -17.09
CA PHE A 27 -5.35 21.48 -16.39
C PHE A 27 -5.68 21.40 -14.90
N THR A 28 -4.66 21.32 -14.06
CA THR A 28 -4.82 21.36 -12.60
C THR A 28 -3.97 22.48 -12.05
N GLU A 29 -4.57 23.42 -11.34
CA GLU A 29 -3.89 24.49 -10.61
C GLU A 29 -4.17 24.35 -9.12
N TRP A 30 -3.16 24.53 -8.28
CA TRP A 30 -3.32 24.48 -6.82
C TRP A 30 -2.42 25.49 -6.11
N TRP A 31 -2.89 25.94 -4.95
CA TRP A 31 -2.17 26.86 -4.06
C TRP A 31 -2.71 26.76 -2.63
N THR A 32 -2.08 27.49 -1.72
CA THR A 32 -2.58 27.66 -0.35
C THR A 32 -2.78 29.13 -0.05
N SER A 33 -3.80 29.49 0.74
CA SER A 33 -3.96 30.83 1.26
C SER A 33 -3.96 30.86 2.80
N LYS A 34 -3.63 32.02 3.36
CA LYS A 34 -3.78 32.34 4.79
C LYS A 34 -4.26 33.79 4.89
N ASP A 35 -5.27 34.05 5.73
CA ASP A 35 -5.79 35.40 5.96
C ASP A 35 -6.14 36.11 4.63
N GLU A 36 -6.72 35.36 3.70
CA GLU A 36 -7.10 35.77 2.33
C GLU A 36 -5.94 36.10 1.38
N GLU A 37 -4.70 35.95 1.82
CA GLU A 37 -3.53 36.08 0.95
C GLU A 37 -3.16 34.76 0.30
N ASP A 38 -3.12 34.74 -1.03
CA ASP A 38 -2.72 33.59 -1.83
C ASP A 38 -1.20 33.40 -1.84
N GLY A 39 -0.77 32.17 -1.57
CA GLY A 39 0.59 31.73 -1.80
C GLY A 39 0.88 31.45 -3.29
N LYS A 40 2.10 31.00 -3.57
CA LYS A 40 2.54 30.68 -4.93
C LYS A 40 1.66 29.59 -5.56
N LYS A 41 1.12 29.89 -6.74
CA LYS A 41 0.36 28.94 -7.56
C LYS A 41 1.27 27.95 -8.27
N GLN A 42 0.82 26.72 -8.35
CA GLN A 42 1.45 25.63 -9.10
C GLN A 42 0.43 25.04 -10.06
N ASN A 43 0.88 24.59 -11.23
CA ASN A 43 -0.02 23.99 -12.21
C ASN A 43 0.63 22.82 -12.94
N THR A 44 -0.23 21.94 -13.47
CA THR A 44 0.13 20.87 -14.39
C THR A 44 -0.85 20.83 -15.55
N LYS A 45 -0.36 20.33 -16.68
CA LYS A 45 -1.14 20.07 -17.89
C LYS A 45 -0.91 18.63 -18.33
N GLU A 46 -1.99 17.92 -18.59
CA GLU A 46 -1.97 16.52 -19.02
C GLU A 46 -2.76 16.40 -20.33
N THR A 47 -2.18 15.76 -21.34
CA THR A 47 -2.89 15.38 -22.58
C THR A 47 -3.35 13.94 -22.45
N ILE A 48 -4.64 13.70 -22.68
CA ILE A 48 -5.29 12.41 -22.52
C ILE A 48 -5.55 11.79 -23.89
N THR A 49 -5.30 10.49 -24.01
CA THR A 49 -5.60 9.72 -25.22
C THR A 49 -6.72 8.72 -24.95
N GLY A 50 -7.53 8.47 -25.96
CA GLY A 50 -8.60 7.49 -25.94
C GLY A 50 -8.11 6.08 -25.64
N LYS A 51 -8.94 5.29 -24.95
CA LYS A 51 -8.65 3.91 -24.57
C LYS A 51 -9.52 2.91 -25.32
N ASN A 52 -9.09 1.64 -25.29
CA ASN A 52 -9.83 0.48 -25.80
C ASN A 52 -10.19 0.52 -27.29
N LYS A 53 -9.34 1.14 -28.14
CA LYS A 53 -9.55 1.20 -29.59
C LYS A 53 -9.90 -0.17 -30.18
N GLY A 54 -11.00 -0.25 -30.92
CA GLY A 54 -11.53 -1.46 -31.54
C GLY A 54 -12.34 -2.37 -30.61
N ARG A 55 -12.74 -1.91 -29.42
CA ARG A 55 -13.62 -2.65 -28.49
C ARG A 55 -14.93 -1.90 -28.29
N SER A 56 -15.95 -2.60 -27.77
CA SER A 56 -17.28 -2.02 -27.51
C SER A 56 -17.27 -0.87 -26.48
N ASN A 57 -16.20 -0.74 -25.69
CA ASN A 57 -15.97 0.32 -24.72
C ASN A 57 -14.83 1.27 -25.14
N GLU A 58 -14.63 1.44 -26.44
CA GLU A 58 -13.74 2.45 -27.01
C GLU A 58 -14.21 3.85 -26.62
N THR A 59 -13.24 4.72 -26.31
CA THR A 59 -13.47 6.13 -25.99
C THR A 59 -12.60 6.98 -26.90
N SER A 60 -13.13 8.08 -27.41
CA SER A 60 -12.31 9.15 -28.01
C SER A 60 -11.44 9.85 -26.97
N ASP A 61 -10.45 10.63 -27.43
CA ASP A 61 -9.57 11.43 -26.56
C ASP A 61 -10.37 12.37 -25.63
N ASN A 62 -11.40 13.04 -26.17
CA ASN A 62 -12.25 13.97 -25.42
C ASN A 62 -13.11 13.25 -24.39
N GLU A 63 -13.74 12.13 -24.75
CA GLU A 63 -14.54 11.33 -23.81
C GLU A 63 -13.66 10.78 -22.67
N GLN A 64 -12.48 10.27 -23.01
CA GLN A 64 -11.54 9.75 -22.00
C GLN A 64 -11.03 10.88 -21.09
N ALA A 65 -10.84 12.10 -21.60
CA ALA A 65 -10.46 13.26 -20.79
C ALA A 65 -11.55 13.65 -19.79
N ILE A 66 -12.83 13.60 -20.18
CA ILE A 66 -13.96 13.84 -19.27
C ILE A 66 -13.99 12.77 -18.17
N LEU A 67 -13.85 11.48 -18.52
CA LEU A 67 -13.83 10.39 -17.53
C LEU A 67 -12.66 10.51 -16.54
N GLU A 68 -11.46 10.86 -17.01
CA GLU A 68 -10.30 11.09 -16.13
C GLU A 68 -10.47 12.34 -15.26
N PHE A 69 -11.11 13.40 -15.79
CA PHE A 69 -11.46 14.60 -15.04
C PHE A 69 -12.41 14.27 -13.89
N GLU A 70 -13.53 13.59 -14.16
CA GLU A 70 -14.51 13.19 -13.15
C GLU A 70 -13.88 12.28 -12.09
N ARG A 71 -13.05 11.32 -12.52
CA ARG A 71 -12.30 10.44 -11.60
C ARG A 71 -11.34 11.22 -10.71
N LYS A 72 -10.64 12.24 -11.24
CA LYS A 72 -9.74 13.11 -10.47
C LYS A 72 -10.52 13.94 -9.45
N VAL A 73 -11.63 14.55 -9.85
CA VAL A 73 -12.51 15.33 -8.95
C VAL A 73 -13.04 14.42 -7.83
N LYS A 74 -13.59 13.24 -8.19
CA LYS A 74 -14.06 12.25 -7.22
C LYS A 74 -12.97 11.87 -6.22
N LYS A 75 -11.78 11.50 -6.71
CA LYS A 75 -10.63 11.16 -5.84
C LYS A 75 -10.24 12.30 -4.91
N LYS A 76 -10.35 13.56 -5.35
CA LYS A 76 -10.04 14.70 -4.48
C LYS A 76 -11.10 14.89 -3.40
N LYS A 77 -12.37 14.67 -3.71
CA LYS A 77 -13.43 14.63 -2.70
C LYS A 77 -13.22 13.51 -1.69
N GLU A 78 -12.83 12.32 -2.14
CA GLU A 78 -12.42 11.20 -1.25
C GLU A 78 -11.20 11.58 -0.38
N GLU A 79 -10.29 12.43 -0.89
CA GLU A 79 -9.19 13.02 -0.11
C GLU A 79 -9.65 14.18 0.79
N GLY A 80 -10.95 14.36 1.06
CA GLY A 80 -11.51 15.39 1.95
C GLY A 80 -11.49 16.81 1.39
N TYR A 81 -11.54 16.97 0.07
CA TYR A 81 -11.80 18.27 -0.55
C TYR A 81 -13.30 18.50 -0.78
N VAL A 82 -13.75 19.73 -0.62
CA VAL A 82 -15.15 20.14 -0.82
C VAL A 82 -15.24 21.30 -1.80
N GLU A 83 -16.41 21.49 -2.43
CA GLU A 83 -16.61 22.57 -3.41
C GLU A 83 -16.91 23.93 -2.75
N ASN A 84 -17.43 23.93 -1.52
CA ASN A 84 -17.68 25.15 -0.76
C ASN A 84 -16.46 25.52 0.10
N ARG A 85 -16.02 26.78 0.00
CA ARG A 85 -14.90 27.32 0.77
C ARG A 85 -15.19 27.34 2.28
N GLU A 86 -16.41 27.65 2.68
CA GLU A 86 -16.82 27.76 4.08
C GLU A 86 -16.78 26.39 4.78
N ASP A 87 -17.33 25.35 4.13
CA ASP A 87 -17.27 23.97 4.59
C ASP A 87 -15.82 23.51 4.78
N ALA A 88 -14.92 23.88 3.86
CA ALA A 88 -13.50 23.57 3.97
C ALA A 88 -12.81 24.28 5.14
N VAL A 89 -13.26 25.47 5.53
CA VAL A 89 -12.70 26.22 6.67
C VAL A 89 -13.13 25.59 7.99
N ILE A 90 -14.37 25.12 8.09
CA ILE A 90 -14.85 24.35 9.23
C ILE A 90 -14.02 23.05 9.32
N GLY A 91 -13.96 22.33 8.20
CA GLY A 91 -13.31 21.02 8.11
C GLY A 91 -14.25 19.90 8.58
N GLU A 92 -14.02 18.70 8.08
CA GLU A 92 -14.79 17.53 8.47
C GLU A 92 -14.27 16.96 9.79
N ILE A 93 -15.18 16.48 10.64
CA ILE A 93 -14.88 15.82 11.92
C ILE A 93 -15.43 14.39 11.85
N ALA A 94 -14.68 13.44 12.40
CA ALA A 94 -15.16 12.07 12.52
C ALA A 94 -16.24 12.02 13.62
N ILE A 95 -17.45 11.60 13.26
CA ILE A 95 -18.55 11.39 14.20
C ILE A 95 -18.82 9.90 14.25
N VAL A 96 -18.43 9.25 15.35
CA VAL A 96 -18.51 7.79 15.48
C VAL A 96 -19.94 7.27 15.48
N SER A 97 -20.93 8.06 15.90
CA SER A 97 -22.35 7.69 15.79
C SER A 97 -22.92 7.80 14.37
N SER A 98 -22.07 8.01 13.35
CA SER A 98 -22.50 8.13 11.95
C SER A 98 -21.58 7.38 10.99
N ILE A 99 -22.08 7.05 9.80
CA ILE A 99 -21.28 6.43 8.75
C ILE A 99 -20.08 7.33 8.40
N LEU A 100 -18.87 6.80 8.55
CA LEU A 100 -17.65 7.52 8.22
C LEU A 100 -17.49 7.70 6.71
N THR A 101 -16.99 8.87 6.30
CA THR A 101 -16.68 9.17 4.90
C THR A 101 -15.27 8.71 4.54
N GLN A 102 -14.95 8.66 3.24
CA GLN A 102 -13.60 8.32 2.75
C GLN A 102 -12.54 9.36 3.11
N ALA A 103 -12.94 10.54 3.62
CA ALA A 103 -12.00 11.49 4.18
C ALA A 103 -11.37 10.96 5.47
N PHE A 104 -12.07 10.11 6.23
CA PHE A 104 -11.50 9.45 7.39
C PHE A 104 -10.37 8.51 6.96
N ALA A 105 -9.20 8.64 7.59
CA ALA A 105 -8.06 7.79 7.31
C ALA A 105 -7.31 7.40 8.60
N PRO A 106 -7.44 6.15 9.06
CA PRO A 106 -6.74 5.68 10.25
C PRO A 106 -5.22 5.61 10.01
N SER A 107 -4.42 5.92 11.03
CA SER A 107 -2.95 5.90 10.92
C SER A 107 -2.41 4.54 10.45
N LYS A 108 -1.33 4.60 9.67
CA LYS A 108 -0.59 3.43 9.19
C LYS A 108 0.63 3.18 10.07
N PRO A 109 1.12 1.93 10.14
CA PRO A 109 2.42 1.68 10.73
C PRO A 109 3.54 2.39 9.94
N ILE A 110 4.57 2.81 10.65
CA ILE A 110 5.84 3.29 10.10
C ILE A 110 6.48 2.13 9.31
N SER A 111 7.01 2.43 8.11
CA SER A 111 7.39 1.39 7.14
C SER A 111 8.50 0.46 7.62
N LYS A 112 9.38 0.94 8.50
CA LYS A 112 10.51 0.23 9.08
C LYS A 112 10.94 0.97 10.36
N LEU A 113 11.67 0.28 11.23
CA LEU A 113 12.42 0.93 12.32
C LEU A 113 13.40 1.97 11.75
N LYS A 114 13.70 3.01 12.54
CA LYS A 114 14.73 3.98 12.19
C LYS A 114 16.11 3.34 12.40
N GLU A 115 17.12 3.89 11.73
CA GLU A 115 18.49 3.38 11.78
C GLU A 115 19.09 3.33 13.20
N ASN A 116 18.66 4.25 14.07
CA ASN A 116 19.10 4.32 15.46
C ASN A 116 18.18 3.59 16.45
N ASP A 117 17.12 2.93 15.98
CA ASP A 117 16.25 2.14 16.85
C ASP A 117 16.89 0.75 17.04
N GLU A 118 17.19 0.36 18.28
CA GLU A 118 17.62 -1.00 18.60
C GLU A 118 16.39 -1.91 18.77
N PRO A 119 16.13 -2.88 17.85
CA PRO A 119 14.92 -3.71 17.90
C PRO A 119 14.83 -4.60 19.14
N TYR A 120 15.98 -4.99 19.71
CA TYR A 120 16.06 -5.95 20.82
C TYR A 120 16.41 -5.30 22.15
N ASP A 121 16.09 -4.01 22.32
CA ASP A 121 16.38 -3.23 23.52
C ASP A 121 15.51 -3.59 24.75
N GLY A 122 14.67 -4.62 24.64
CA GLY A 122 13.77 -5.08 25.69
C GLY A 122 12.49 -4.25 25.87
N ASN A 123 12.32 -3.17 25.11
CA ASN A 123 11.20 -2.23 25.27
C ASN A 123 10.20 -2.29 24.10
N TRP A 124 10.46 -3.09 23.06
CA TRP A 124 9.54 -3.30 21.95
C TRP A 124 8.61 -4.47 22.25
N LEU A 125 7.31 -4.24 22.13
CA LEU A 125 6.30 -5.30 22.08
C LEU A 125 6.11 -5.71 20.63
N ALA A 126 6.15 -7.01 20.38
CA ALA A 126 5.95 -7.60 19.07
C ALA A 126 4.64 -8.37 19.00
N GLU A 127 3.92 -8.15 17.91
CA GLU A 127 2.76 -8.92 17.49
C GLU A 127 3.01 -9.43 16.07
N ARG A 128 2.54 -10.65 15.74
CA ARG A 128 2.68 -11.20 14.39
C ARG A 128 2.11 -10.22 13.37
N LYS A 129 2.86 -9.96 12.30
CA LYS A 129 2.33 -9.26 11.14
C LYS A 129 1.66 -10.25 10.21
N HIS A 130 0.35 -10.25 10.22
CA HIS A 130 -0.47 -10.98 9.27
C HIS A 130 -0.41 -10.37 7.86
N ASN A 131 -0.49 -11.24 6.85
CA ASN A 131 -0.55 -10.91 5.43
C ASN A 131 -2.00 -11.07 4.93
N GLY A 132 -2.83 -10.05 5.17
CA GLY A 132 -4.24 -10.10 4.85
C GLY A 132 -4.78 -8.81 4.26
N SER A 133 -6.06 -8.57 4.53
CA SER A 133 -6.76 -7.33 4.20
C SER A 133 -7.13 -6.62 5.48
N CYS A 134 -6.61 -5.41 5.67
CA CYS A 134 -7.02 -4.57 6.80
C CYS A 134 -8.48 -4.14 6.65
N ILE A 135 -9.31 -4.56 7.60
CA ILE A 135 -10.75 -4.31 7.69
C ILE A 135 -11.03 -3.58 9.01
N LEU A 136 -11.83 -2.52 8.92
CA LEU A 136 -12.35 -1.83 10.09
C LEU A 136 -13.78 -2.27 10.34
N LEU A 137 -14.13 -2.51 11.60
CA LEU A 137 -15.49 -2.79 12.02
C LEU A 137 -15.97 -1.66 12.91
N HIS A 138 -17.17 -1.19 12.65
CA HIS A 138 -17.77 -0.01 13.24
C HIS A 138 -19.18 -0.35 13.72
N ASN A 139 -19.52 0.04 14.94
CA ASN A 139 -20.88 0.09 15.42
C ASN A 139 -21.21 1.56 15.73
N THR A 140 -22.19 2.14 15.04
CA THR A 140 -22.64 3.53 15.27
C THR A 140 -23.64 3.63 16.43
N GLY A 141 -24.13 2.50 16.94
CA GLY A 141 -25.30 2.38 17.80
C GLY A 141 -26.58 2.04 17.03
N ASP A 142 -26.72 2.57 15.80
CA ASP A 142 -27.84 2.29 14.91
C ASP A 142 -27.50 1.27 13.81
N GLU A 143 -26.25 1.27 13.36
CA GLU A 143 -25.77 0.47 12.23
C GLU A 143 -24.41 -0.17 12.52
N GLN A 144 -24.25 -1.40 12.03
CA GLN A 144 -22.99 -2.14 12.05
C GLN A 144 -22.37 -2.15 10.67
N ILE A 145 -21.13 -1.67 10.56
CA ILE A 145 -20.49 -1.37 9.28
C ILE A 145 -19.09 -1.99 9.21
N GLY A 146 -18.84 -2.74 8.14
CA GLY A 146 -17.51 -3.21 7.79
C GLY A 146 -16.91 -2.36 6.68
N TYR A 147 -15.70 -1.85 6.88
CA TYR A 147 -15.00 -1.02 5.91
C TYR A 147 -13.71 -1.68 5.40
N THR A 148 -13.41 -1.46 4.12
CA THR A 148 -12.02 -1.61 3.65
C THR A 148 -11.10 -0.59 4.33
N ARG A 149 -9.78 -0.80 4.23
CA ARG A 149 -8.78 0.18 4.69
C ARG A 149 -8.96 1.62 4.19
N ARG A 150 -9.67 1.84 3.08
CA ARG A 150 -9.96 3.17 2.52
C ARG A 150 -11.36 3.69 2.87
N ILE A 151 -11.98 3.13 3.91
CA ILE A 151 -13.31 3.54 4.40
C ILE A 151 -14.37 3.43 3.30
N LYS A 152 -14.29 2.32 2.55
CA LYS A 152 -15.39 1.92 1.67
C LYS A 152 -16.26 0.93 2.41
N PRO A 153 -17.56 1.21 2.61
CA PRO A 153 -18.47 0.30 3.30
C PRO A 153 -18.70 -0.93 2.41
N ILE A 154 -18.49 -2.11 2.99
CA ILE A 154 -18.60 -3.41 2.32
C ILE A 154 -19.22 -4.46 3.26
N THR A 155 -20.08 -4.03 4.19
CA THR A 155 -20.68 -4.89 5.24
C THR A 155 -21.36 -6.13 4.66
N GLU A 156 -22.19 -5.96 3.63
CA GLU A 156 -22.95 -7.07 3.03
C GLU A 156 -22.02 -8.19 2.53
N ILE A 157 -20.95 -7.83 1.81
CA ILE A 157 -20.01 -8.84 1.30
C ILE A 157 -19.08 -9.41 2.37
N LEU A 158 -18.76 -8.65 3.42
CA LEU A 158 -17.94 -9.13 4.54
C LEU A 158 -18.72 -10.06 5.47
N SER A 159 -20.03 -9.82 5.62
CA SER A 159 -20.89 -10.56 6.54
C SER A 159 -21.07 -12.04 6.17
N VAL A 160 -20.63 -12.45 4.97
CA VAL A 160 -20.55 -13.86 4.59
C VAL A 160 -19.50 -14.62 5.41
N VAL A 161 -18.55 -13.92 6.03
CA VAL A 161 -17.53 -14.48 6.92
C VAL A 161 -18.06 -14.47 8.36
N PRO A 162 -18.33 -15.63 9.00
CA PRO A 162 -18.98 -15.69 10.31
C PRO A 162 -18.25 -14.90 11.41
N GLN A 163 -16.91 -14.96 11.45
CA GLN A 163 -16.14 -14.25 12.48
C GLN A 163 -16.25 -12.72 12.39
N ILE A 164 -16.52 -12.17 11.20
CA ILE A 164 -16.83 -10.73 11.06
C ILE A 164 -18.15 -10.41 11.74
N GLN A 165 -19.18 -11.24 11.54
CA GLN A 165 -20.48 -11.05 12.20
C GLN A 165 -20.37 -11.19 13.72
N GLU A 166 -19.61 -12.17 14.20
CA GLU A 166 -19.33 -12.36 15.62
C GLU A 166 -18.61 -11.14 16.22
N SER A 167 -17.59 -10.64 15.52
CA SER A 167 -16.85 -9.44 15.96
C SER A 167 -17.75 -8.20 15.98
N LEU A 168 -18.62 -8.00 14.97
CA LEU A 168 -19.57 -6.89 14.97
C LEU A 168 -20.52 -6.95 16.16
N LYS A 169 -21.00 -8.14 16.57
CA LYS A 169 -21.87 -8.32 17.74
C LYS A 169 -21.18 -8.02 19.08
N LEU A 170 -19.86 -8.20 19.14
CA LEU A 170 -19.07 -7.91 20.34
C LEU A 170 -18.73 -6.42 20.47
N LEU A 171 -18.77 -5.68 19.36
CA LEU A 171 -18.36 -4.28 19.30
C LEU A 171 -19.41 -3.39 20.01
N PRO A 172 -19.04 -2.67 21.08
CA PRO A 172 -19.97 -1.76 21.76
C PRO A 172 -20.47 -0.66 20.83
N ASP A 173 -21.58 -0.02 21.21
CA ASP A 173 -22.10 1.13 20.47
C ASP A 173 -21.04 2.24 20.40
N GLU A 174 -21.13 3.04 19.34
CA GLU A 174 -20.21 4.16 19.08
C GLU A 174 -18.73 3.75 19.18
N SER A 175 -18.37 2.62 18.56
CA SER A 175 -17.01 2.06 18.61
C SER A 175 -16.48 1.67 17.24
N LEU A 176 -15.18 1.83 17.02
CA LEU A 176 -14.49 1.53 15.76
C LEU A 176 -13.17 0.83 16.03
N VAL A 177 -13.06 -0.42 15.58
CA VAL A 177 -11.86 -1.25 15.70
C VAL A 177 -11.17 -1.45 14.35
N ILE A 178 -9.88 -1.73 14.41
CA ILE A 178 -9.04 -2.03 13.27
C ILE A 178 -8.54 -3.47 13.41
N GLY A 179 -8.72 -4.27 12.36
CA GLY A 179 -8.22 -5.63 12.32
C GLY A 179 -7.72 -6.04 10.95
N GLU A 180 -7.19 -7.24 10.88
CA GLU A 180 -6.72 -7.89 9.67
C GLU A 180 -7.56 -9.14 9.41
N LEU A 181 -8.24 -9.19 8.26
CA LEU A 181 -8.87 -10.42 7.78
C LEU A 181 -7.81 -11.21 7.00
N VAL A 182 -7.57 -12.45 7.41
CA VAL A 182 -6.66 -13.39 6.74
C VAL A 182 -7.43 -14.59 6.20
N ALA A 183 -6.94 -15.13 5.09
CA ALA A 183 -7.36 -16.42 4.56
C ALA A 183 -6.17 -17.37 4.65
N ILE A 184 -6.38 -18.54 5.21
CA ILE A 184 -5.35 -19.53 5.52
C ILE A 184 -5.71 -20.81 4.79
N ASP A 185 -4.79 -21.35 3.99
CA ASP A 185 -5.00 -22.59 3.25
C ASP A 185 -4.92 -23.84 4.15
N SER A 186 -5.14 -25.01 3.57
CA SER A 186 -5.06 -26.30 4.28
C SER A 186 -3.68 -26.64 4.84
N LYS A 187 -2.62 -25.95 4.41
CA LYS A 187 -1.25 -26.10 4.91
C LYS A 187 -0.91 -25.09 6.02
N GLY A 188 -1.83 -24.17 6.35
CA GLY A 188 -1.62 -23.14 7.35
C GLY A 188 -0.93 -21.88 6.80
N ILE A 189 -0.86 -21.72 5.47
CA ILE A 189 -0.21 -20.58 4.81
C ILE A 189 -1.24 -19.50 4.49
N GLU A 190 -0.89 -18.23 4.73
CA GLU A 190 -1.75 -17.09 4.43
C GLU A 190 -1.78 -16.81 2.92
N ASP A 191 -2.99 -16.76 2.32
CA ASP A 191 -3.19 -16.35 0.92
C ASP A 191 -4.02 -15.06 0.81
N PRO A 192 -3.36 -13.89 0.76
CA PRO A 192 -4.07 -12.61 0.62
C PRO A 192 -4.77 -12.43 -0.73
N LYS A 193 -4.43 -13.21 -1.77
CA LYS A 193 -5.03 -13.05 -3.11
C LYS A 193 -6.50 -13.44 -3.09
N ILE A 194 -6.84 -14.46 -2.30
CA ILE A 194 -8.17 -15.03 -2.18
C ILE A 194 -9.14 -14.10 -1.44
N LEU A 195 -8.65 -13.26 -0.54
CA LEU A 195 -9.48 -12.27 0.19
C LEU A 195 -10.28 -11.34 -0.72
N LYS A 196 -9.86 -11.15 -1.97
CA LYS A 196 -10.65 -10.41 -2.98
C LYS A 196 -12.04 -10.99 -3.20
N ALA A 197 -12.26 -12.28 -2.92
CA ALA A 197 -13.55 -12.93 -2.98
C ALA A 197 -14.61 -12.25 -2.10
N VAL A 198 -14.20 -11.74 -0.94
CA VAL A 198 -15.10 -11.19 0.09
C VAL A 198 -14.83 -9.72 0.42
N THR A 199 -13.88 -9.07 -0.27
CA THR A 199 -13.50 -7.66 -0.02
C THR A 199 -13.63 -6.74 -1.23
N THR A 200 -13.97 -7.28 -2.41
CA THR A 200 -14.09 -6.47 -3.64
C THR A 200 -15.45 -5.78 -3.71
N GLU A 201 -15.47 -4.46 -3.49
CA GLU A 201 -16.66 -3.57 -3.50
C GLU A 201 -17.61 -3.78 -4.70
N THR A 202 -17.11 -4.10 -5.89
CA THR A 202 -17.94 -4.31 -7.10
C THR A 202 -18.61 -5.69 -7.17
N THR A 203 -18.42 -6.52 -6.14
CA THR A 203 -19.03 -7.85 -6.02
C THR A 203 -20.39 -7.75 -5.35
N THR A 204 -21.28 -8.70 -5.62
CA THR A 204 -22.57 -8.83 -4.93
C THR A 204 -22.46 -9.80 -3.76
N GLU A 205 -23.28 -9.65 -2.73
CA GLU A 205 -23.35 -10.58 -1.59
C GLU A 205 -23.44 -12.04 -2.03
N ALA A 206 -24.37 -12.37 -2.94
CA ALA A 206 -24.53 -13.73 -3.45
C ALA A 206 -23.26 -14.31 -4.11
N LYS A 207 -22.48 -13.46 -4.81
CA LYS A 207 -21.20 -13.89 -5.41
C LYS A 207 -20.11 -14.05 -4.36
N ALA A 208 -20.07 -13.18 -3.35
CA ALA A 208 -19.14 -13.30 -2.24
C ALA A 208 -19.42 -14.58 -1.45
N LEU A 209 -20.69 -14.87 -1.13
CA LEU A 209 -21.11 -16.07 -0.43
C LEU A 209 -20.77 -17.35 -1.21
N ALA A 210 -21.07 -17.38 -2.52
CA ALA A 210 -20.73 -18.54 -3.35
C ALA A 210 -19.22 -18.81 -3.39
N LYS A 211 -18.39 -17.77 -3.50
CA LYS A 211 -16.93 -17.91 -3.47
C LYS A 211 -16.43 -18.32 -2.09
N TYR A 212 -16.96 -17.72 -1.03
CA TYR A 212 -16.62 -18.06 0.35
C TYR A 212 -16.89 -19.55 0.61
N ASN A 213 -18.09 -20.04 0.30
CA ASN A 213 -18.44 -21.45 0.47
C ASN A 213 -17.52 -22.39 -0.31
N ALA A 214 -17.22 -22.07 -1.57
CA ALA A 214 -16.28 -22.87 -2.37
C ALA A 214 -14.88 -22.93 -1.74
N LEU A 215 -14.41 -21.84 -1.12
CA LEU A 215 -13.12 -21.80 -0.44
C LEU A 215 -13.15 -22.60 0.87
N ILE A 216 -14.25 -22.57 1.61
CA ILE A 216 -14.43 -23.43 2.79
C ILE A 216 -14.42 -24.91 2.37
N ASP A 217 -15.03 -25.27 1.24
CA ASP A 217 -14.99 -26.63 0.68
C ASP A 217 -13.56 -27.04 0.23
N GLU A 218 -12.70 -26.06 -0.06
CA GLU A 218 -11.26 -26.23 -0.33
C GLU A 218 -10.39 -26.18 0.94
N ASP A 219 -11.00 -26.33 2.13
CA ASP A 219 -10.36 -26.30 3.45
C ASP A 219 -9.69 -24.96 3.82
N TYR A 220 -10.09 -23.85 3.19
CA TYR A 220 -9.65 -22.52 3.65
C TYR A 220 -10.30 -22.14 4.97
N LYS A 221 -9.53 -21.45 5.81
CA LYS A 221 -10.00 -20.80 7.03
C LYS A 221 -9.89 -19.30 6.89
N PHE A 222 -10.89 -18.59 7.39
CA PHE A 222 -10.88 -17.13 7.44
C PHE A 222 -10.80 -16.69 8.89
N GLU A 223 -9.81 -15.86 9.21
CA GLU A 223 -9.63 -15.34 10.56
C GLU A 223 -9.62 -13.79 10.56
N TYR A 224 -10.34 -13.16 11.48
CA TYR A 224 -10.33 -11.72 11.70
C TYR A 224 -9.63 -11.38 13.01
N ASN A 225 -8.47 -10.74 12.91
CA ASN A 225 -7.60 -10.42 14.03
C ASN A 225 -7.68 -8.91 14.32
N VAL A 226 -8.40 -8.51 15.36
CA VAL A 226 -8.44 -7.11 15.84
C VAL A 226 -7.10 -6.75 16.47
N PHE A 227 -6.47 -5.67 16.02
CA PHE A 227 -5.14 -5.26 16.48
C PHE A 227 -5.08 -3.83 17.06
N ASP A 228 -6.11 -3.01 16.89
CA ASP A 228 -6.19 -1.68 17.51
C ASP A 228 -7.63 -1.15 17.55
N VAL A 229 -7.84 -0.04 18.25
CA VAL A 229 -9.15 0.65 18.40
C VAL A 229 -8.97 2.15 18.25
N ILE A 230 -9.93 2.82 17.61
CA ILE A 230 -9.94 4.28 17.42
C ILE A 230 -10.99 4.93 18.29
N PHE A 231 -12.22 4.40 18.28
CA PHE A 231 -13.32 4.88 19.09
C PHE A 231 -13.85 3.74 19.97
N TRP A 232 -14.21 4.06 21.20
CA TRP A 232 -14.75 3.09 22.15
C TRP A 232 -15.81 3.75 23.04
N ASN A 233 -17.07 3.29 22.95
CA ASN A 233 -18.22 3.86 23.66
C ASN A 233 -18.33 5.39 23.53
N GLY A 234 -18.20 5.91 22.29
CA GLY A 234 -18.32 7.34 22.00
C GLY A 234 -17.04 8.15 22.15
N GLU A 235 -16.01 7.61 22.79
CA GLU A 235 -14.76 8.31 23.08
C GLU A 235 -13.69 8.05 22.02
N ASP A 236 -12.93 9.10 21.64
CA ASP A 236 -11.68 8.97 20.86
C ASP A 236 -10.57 8.47 21.77
N VAL A 237 -10.17 7.22 21.58
CA VAL A 237 -9.15 6.56 22.41
C VAL A 237 -7.76 6.58 21.77
N THR A 238 -7.54 7.35 20.70
CA THR A 238 -6.27 7.32 19.95
C THR A 238 -5.07 7.84 20.72
N GLU A 239 -5.28 8.68 21.73
CA GLU A 239 -4.25 9.21 22.62
C GLU A 239 -4.03 8.34 23.88
N LEU A 240 -4.80 7.26 24.07
CA LEU A 240 -4.48 6.27 25.11
C LEU A 240 -3.21 5.49 24.73
N PRO A 241 -2.38 5.06 25.71
CA PRO A 241 -1.28 4.12 25.50
C PRO A 241 -1.70 2.84 24.78
N PHE A 242 -0.78 2.21 24.05
CA PHE A 242 -1.06 0.96 23.34
C PHE A 242 -1.54 -0.15 24.27
N THR A 243 -0.99 -0.26 25.47
CA THR A 243 -1.41 -1.27 26.47
C THR A 243 -2.84 -1.09 26.92
N GLU A 244 -3.32 0.15 27.06
CA GLU A 244 -4.73 0.42 27.39
C GLU A 244 -5.66 0.06 26.23
N ARG A 245 -5.29 0.43 24.99
CA ARG A 245 -6.05 0.05 23.79
C ARG A 245 -6.05 -1.47 23.55
N LEU A 246 -4.98 -2.16 23.93
CA LEU A 246 -4.89 -3.62 23.92
C LEU A 246 -5.90 -4.25 24.88
N GLU A 247 -6.03 -3.72 26.10
CA GLU A 247 -7.01 -4.21 27.07
C GLU A 247 -8.44 -4.03 26.59
N LEU A 248 -8.76 -2.87 25.98
CA LEU A 248 -10.08 -2.61 25.39
C LEU A 248 -10.45 -3.64 24.32
N THR A 249 -9.48 -4.06 23.51
CA THR A 249 -9.69 -5.02 22.42
C THR A 249 -9.60 -6.49 22.85
N SER A 250 -9.38 -6.77 24.14
CA SER A 250 -9.29 -8.15 24.66
C SER A 250 -10.56 -8.98 24.48
N ILE A 251 -11.73 -8.33 24.36
CA ILE A 251 -13.01 -8.99 24.14
C ILE A 251 -13.08 -9.75 22.81
N PHE A 252 -12.23 -9.39 21.83
CA PHE A 252 -12.17 -10.04 20.51
C PHE A 252 -11.28 -11.29 20.50
N GLY A 253 -10.67 -11.63 21.63
CA GLY A 253 -9.81 -12.79 21.78
C GLY A 253 -8.42 -12.42 22.29
N LYS A 254 -7.66 -13.46 22.62
CA LYS A 254 -6.29 -13.30 23.13
C LYS A 254 -5.35 -12.98 21.97
N ARG A 255 -4.56 -11.92 22.13
CA ARG A 255 -3.49 -11.52 21.21
C ARG A 255 -2.15 -12.00 21.74
N GLU A 256 -1.32 -12.57 20.87
CA GLU A 256 0.05 -12.98 21.22
C GLU A 256 0.99 -11.79 21.11
N ILE A 257 1.28 -11.17 22.25
CA ILE A 257 2.15 -10.01 22.36
C ILE A 257 3.21 -10.27 23.42
N SER A 258 4.48 -10.09 23.05
CA SER A 258 5.61 -10.28 23.95
C SER A 258 6.73 -9.29 23.64
N ILE A 259 7.72 -9.19 24.53
CA ILE A 259 8.95 -8.45 24.24
C ILE A 259 9.60 -9.03 22.99
N PHE A 260 9.99 -8.16 22.06
CA PHE A 260 10.60 -8.54 20.79
C PHE A 260 12.02 -9.06 21.01
N THR A 261 12.30 -10.25 20.49
CA THR A 261 13.62 -10.90 20.61
C THR A 261 14.09 -11.44 19.27
N GLU A 262 15.39 -11.65 19.14
CA GLU A 262 16.00 -12.29 17.97
C GLU A 262 15.48 -13.73 17.77
N GLU A 263 15.19 -14.46 18.86
CA GLU A 263 14.61 -15.81 18.80
C GLU A 263 13.23 -15.81 18.10
N MET A 264 12.43 -14.76 18.31
CA MET A 264 11.14 -14.61 17.62
C MET A 264 11.33 -14.45 16.11
N VAL A 265 12.36 -13.72 15.68
CA VAL A 265 12.70 -13.54 14.26
C VAL A 265 13.02 -14.87 13.62
N ASN A 266 13.92 -15.65 14.22
CA ASN A 266 14.31 -16.96 13.68
C ASN A 266 13.11 -17.90 13.51
N LYS A 267 12.26 -18.01 14.54
CA LYS A 267 11.04 -18.85 14.48
C LYS A 267 10.03 -18.37 13.44
N ALA A 268 9.91 -17.05 13.25
CA ALA A 268 8.97 -16.48 12.30
C ALA A 268 9.46 -16.63 10.85
N THR A 269 10.76 -16.57 10.61
CA THR A 269 11.36 -16.89 9.31
C THR A 269 11.15 -18.36 8.94
N GLU A 270 11.33 -19.30 9.87
CA GLU A 270 11.03 -20.73 9.64
C GLU A 270 9.56 -21.00 9.28
N LYS A 271 8.65 -20.16 9.79
CA LYS A 271 7.21 -20.24 9.54
C LYS A 271 6.73 -19.40 8.35
N ASP A 272 7.64 -18.78 7.61
CA ASP A 272 7.35 -17.91 6.47
C ASP A 272 6.36 -16.77 6.80
N TRP A 273 6.51 -16.17 7.98
CA TRP A 273 5.70 -15.02 8.38
C TRP A 273 6.14 -13.76 7.64
N GLU A 274 5.21 -12.81 7.38
CA GLU A 274 5.59 -11.52 6.77
C GLU A 274 6.51 -10.68 7.68
N GLY A 275 6.42 -10.90 8.99
CA GLY A 275 7.21 -10.20 10.00
C GLY A 275 6.44 -9.95 11.28
N PHE A 276 6.76 -8.82 11.92
CA PHE A 276 6.12 -8.33 13.14
C PHE A 276 5.65 -6.89 13.00
N ILE A 277 4.62 -6.55 13.77
CA ILE A 277 4.30 -5.16 14.11
C ILE A 277 4.87 -4.89 15.49
N LEU A 278 5.80 -3.95 15.56
CA LEU A 278 6.43 -3.51 16.79
C LEU A 278 5.73 -2.26 17.31
N ARG A 279 5.52 -2.21 18.63
CA ARG A 279 4.94 -1.07 19.34
C ARG A 279 5.67 -0.88 20.67
N ARG A 280 5.79 0.36 21.12
CA ARG A 280 6.10 0.66 22.53
C ARG A 280 4.81 0.60 23.35
N PRO A 281 4.86 0.28 24.66
CA PRO A 281 3.68 0.31 25.52
C PRO A 281 2.92 1.64 25.48
N GLU A 282 3.66 2.75 25.41
CA GLU A 282 3.12 4.12 25.42
C GLU A 282 2.76 4.65 24.01
N ASP A 283 2.88 3.84 22.96
CA ASP A 283 2.63 4.31 21.60
C ASP A 283 1.16 4.67 21.39
N VAL A 284 0.92 5.93 21.04
CA VAL A 284 -0.39 6.45 20.64
C VAL A 284 -0.56 6.41 19.12
N ILE A 285 -1.80 6.32 18.65
CA ILE A 285 -2.14 6.35 17.22
C ILE A 285 -2.79 7.70 16.85
N THR A 286 -3.39 7.79 15.68
CA THR A 286 -4.15 8.96 15.21
C THR A 286 -4.97 8.59 13.98
N PHE A 287 -5.84 9.49 13.53
CA PHE A 287 -6.48 9.46 12.21
C PHE A 287 -6.44 10.85 11.57
N THR A 288 -6.87 10.95 10.32
CA THR A 288 -7.03 12.23 9.61
C THR A 288 -8.37 12.29 8.88
N MET A 289 -8.81 13.49 8.51
CA MET A 289 -10.03 13.76 7.74
C MET A 289 -9.71 14.29 6.32
N ASN A 290 -8.67 13.73 5.69
CA ASN A 290 -8.22 14.14 4.35
C ASN A 290 -7.87 12.96 3.43
N GLY A 291 -8.42 11.77 3.73
CA GLY A 291 -8.19 10.51 3.02
C GLY A 291 -6.74 10.03 3.03
N LYS A 292 -5.84 10.73 3.75
CA LYS A 292 -4.40 10.47 3.77
C LYS A 292 -3.93 10.13 5.17
N PRO A 293 -3.64 8.86 5.44
CA PRO A 293 -3.24 8.43 6.77
C PRO A 293 -1.84 8.94 7.11
N LYS A 294 -1.66 9.36 8.36
CA LYS A 294 -0.32 9.57 8.96
C LYS A 294 0.31 8.22 9.30
N ARG A 295 1.64 8.18 9.44
CA ARG A 295 2.34 7.02 10.00
C ARG A 295 2.73 7.28 11.45
N LYS A 296 2.16 6.53 12.40
CA LYS A 296 2.31 6.75 13.86
C LYS A 296 1.95 5.48 14.64
N GLY A 297 2.53 5.31 15.83
CA GLY A 297 2.09 4.36 16.86
C GLY A 297 2.35 2.88 16.62
N SER A 298 3.02 2.53 15.53
CA SER A 298 3.43 1.16 15.22
C SER A 298 4.48 1.14 14.13
N TYR A 299 5.29 0.08 14.10
CA TYR A 299 6.44 -0.05 13.22
C TYR A 299 6.41 -1.42 12.57
N LYS A 300 6.59 -1.48 11.25
CA LYS A 300 6.77 -2.77 10.57
C LYS A 300 8.20 -3.25 10.79
N PHE A 301 8.34 -4.48 11.26
CA PHE A 301 9.57 -5.24 11.16
C PHE A 301 9.32 -6.36 10.16
N LYS A 302 9.83 -6.21 8.94
CA LYS A 302 9.69 -7.23 7.89
C LYS A 302 11.00 -7.98 7.75
N PHE A 303 10.93 -9.27 7.48
CA PHE A 303 12.08 -10.00 6.96
C PHE A 303 12.24 -9.51 5.52
N VAL A 304 13.20 -8.61 5.32
CA VAL A 304 13.56 -8.14 3.98
C VAL A 304 14.80 -8.91 3.62
N GLU A 305 14.67 -9.79 2.63
CA GLU A 305 15.81 -10.48 2.08
C GLU A 305 16.56 -9.54 1.14
N THR A 306 17.88 -9.66 1.13
CA THR A 306 18.71 -9.05 0.12
C THR A 306 19.29 -10.12 -0.78
N THR A 307 19.37 -9.81 -2.07
CA THR A 307 20.12 -10.61 -3.04
C THR A 307 20.74 -9.69 -4.07
N ASP A 308 21.67 -10.22 -4.86
CA ASP A 308 22.31 -9.48 -5.93
C ASP A 308 21.80 -9.96 -7.28
N CYS A 309 21.54 -9.01 -8.17
CA CYS A 309 20.99 -9.26 -9.50
C CYS A 309 21.78 -8.52 -10.56
N ILE A 310 21.75 -9.04 -11.78
CA ILE A 310 22.33 -8.43 -12.96
C ILE A 310 21.27 -7.57 -13.63
N VAL A 311 21.60 -6.33 -13.97
CA VAL A 311 20.76 -5.49 -14.83
C VAL A 311 21.06 -5.80 -16.28
N THR A 312 20.07 -6.33 -17.00
CA THR A 312 20.20 -6.73 -18.42
C THR A 312 19.44 -5.82 -19.37
N LYS A 313 18.43 -5.07 -18.86
CA LYS A 313 17.63 -4.13 -19.65
C LYS A 313 17.27 -2.91 -18.82
N ILE A 314 17.11 -1.79 -19.50
CA ILE A 314 16.78 -0.51 -18.90
C ILE A 314 15.57 0.10 -19.58
N CYS A 315 14.81 0.91 -18.85
CA CYS A 315 13.69 1.67 -19.38
C CYS A 315 13.49 2.95 -18.58
N PRO A 316 13.12 4.07 -19.23
CA PRO A 316 12.73 5.28 -18.52
C PRO A 316 11.58 5.02 -17.54
N GLY A 317 11.54 5.82 -16.48
CA GLY A 317 10.41 5.84 -15.57
C GLY A 317 9.19 6.53 -16.18
N SER A 318 8.17 6.72 -15.35
CA SER A 318 6.97 7.49 -15.70
C SER A 318 6.87 8.76 -14.87
N GLY A 319 6.19 9.79 -15.38
CA GLY A 319 6.04 11.08 -14.68
C GLY A 319 7.39 11.77 -14.54
N LYS A 320 7.75 12.21 -13.33
CA LYS A 320 9.04 12.91 -13.09
C LYS A 320 10.30 12.10 -13.46
N HIS A 321 10.17 10.78 -13.64
CA HIS A 321 11.27 9.89 -13.99
C HIS A 321 11.34 9.57 -15.49
N GLU A 322 10.56 10.25 -16.35
CA GLU A 322 10.66 10.06 -17.81
C GLU A 322 12.01 10.52 -18.38
N ILE A 323 12.71 11.42 -17.67
CA ILE A 323 14.00 12.00 -18.05
C ILE A 323 15.21 11.12 -17.69
N ARG A 324 15.00 9.93 -17.11
CA ARG A 324 16.08 9.05 -16.62
C ARG A 324 15.71 7.57 -16.71
N PHE A 325 16.69 6.68 -16.79
CA PHE A 325 16.43 5.25 -16.58
C PHE A 325 16.08 4.99 -15.12
N ALA A 326 14.85 4.51 -14.88
CA ALA A 326 14.34 4.28 -13.53
C ALA A 326 13.69 2.90 -13.36
N ARG A 327 13.76 2.07 -14.40
CA ARG A 327 13.24 0.70 -14.42
C ARG A 327 14.32 -0.21 -14.98
N PHE A 328 14.62 -1.27 -14.25
CA PHE A 328 15.73 -2.17 -14.53
C PHE A 328 15.22 -3.61 -14.59
N ARG A 329 15.57 -4.36 -15.64
CA ARG A 329 15.24 -5.78 -15.77
C ARG A 329 16.36 -6.58 -15.12
N LEU A 330 15.98 -7.42 -14.18
CA LEU A 330 16.88 -8.19 -13.35
C LEU A 330 17.06 -9.61 -13.90
N ALA A 331 18.24 -10.16 -13.69
CA ALA A 331 18.54 -11.56 -13.95
C ALA A 331 19.53 -12.11 -12.92
N GLN A 332 19.56 -13.43 -12.77
CA GLN A 332 20.52 -14.15 -11.93
C GLN A 332 20.97 -15.42 -12.65
N TYR A 333 22.17 -15.90 -12.36
CA TYR A 333 22.64 -17.19 -12.82
C TYR A 333 22.05 -18.33 -11.99
N GLU A 334 21.74 -19.43 -12.64
CA GLU A 334 21.27 -20.65 -12.00
C GLU A 334 22.00 -21.85 -12.59
N ASN A 335 22.44 -22.78 -11.74
CA ASN A 335 22.99 -24.04 -12.19
C ASN A 335 21.89 -24.91 -12.81
N SER A 336 22.08 -25.29 -14.07
CA SER A 336 21.16 -26.19 -14.77
C SER A 336 21.62 -27.64 -14.61
N PRO A 337 20.72 -28.60 -14.32
CA PRO A 337 21.07 -30.02 -14.40
C PRO A 337 21.26 -30.49 -15.85
N PHE A 338 20.98 -29.64 -16.85
CA PHE A 338 21.04 -29.97 -18.29
C PHE A 338 22.21 -29.32 -19.03
N PHE A 339 22.85 -28.31 -18.44
CA PHE A 339 23.94 -27.57 -19.07
C PHE A 339 25.12 -27.50 -18.10
N ASP A 340 26.33 -27.64 -18.61
CA ASP A 340 27.55 -27.54 -17.81
C ASP A 340 27.85 -26.10 -17.37
N GLU A 341 27.24 -25.11 -18.04
CA GLU A 341 27.35 -23.69 -17.70
C GLU A 341 26.07 -23.17 -17.02
N PRO A 342 26.20 -22.26 -16.03
CA PRO A 342 25.05 -21.60 -15.42
C PRO A 342 24.19 -20.86 -16.43
N VAL A 343 22.88 -21.02 -16.34
CA VAL A 343 21.91 -20.35 -17.21
C VAL A 343 21.42 -19.05 -16.60
N LEU A 344 21.21 -18.04 -17.43
CA LEU A 344 20.68 -16.76 -16.98
C LEU A 344 19.15 -16.81 -16.87
N VAL A 345 18.63 -16.63 -15.65
CA VAL A 345 17.20 -16.61 -15.34
C VAL A 345 16.69 -15.18 -15.26
N ASP A 346 15.57 -14.89 -15.91
CA ASP A 346 14.90 -13.58 -15.83
C ASP A 346 14.12 -13.44 -14.52
N CYS A 347 14.44 -12.41 -13.75
CA CYS A 347 13.90 -12.14 -12.42
C CYS A 347 12.91 -10.97 -12.38
N GLY A 348 12.47 -10.46 -13.55
CA GLY A 348 11.44 -9.43 -13.62
C GLY A 348 11.98 -7.99 -13.67
N TRP A 349 11.09 -7.01 -13.43
CA TRP A 349 11.45 -5.59 -13.41
C TRP A 349 11.48 -5.07 -11.97
N ALA A 350 12.48 -4.26 -11.65
CA ALA A 350 12.54 -3.45 -10.44
C ALA A 350 12.57 -1.95 -10.78
N GLY A 351 12.06 -1.14 -9.86
CA GLY A 351 12.24 0.31 -9.90
C GLY A 351 13.53 0.72 -9.21
N GLY A 352 14.05 1.91 -9.53
CA GLY A 352 15.26 2.44 -8.89
C GLY A 352 15.15 2.59 -7.37
N GLY A 353 13.96 2.77 -6.81
CA GLY A 353 13.72 2.55 -5.39
C GLY A 353 14.63 3.39 -4.47
N ARG A 354 15.52 2.71 -3.74
CA ARG A 354 16.49 3.32 -2.80
C ARG A 354 17.79 3.77 -3.45
N LEU A 355 18.04 3.37 -4.70
CA LEU A 355 19.13 3.91 -5.53
C LEU A 355 19.08 5.44 -5.57
N GLY A 356 17.87 6.01 -5.56
CA GLY A 356 17.66 7.45 -5.49
C GLY A 356 17.85 8.15 -6.84
N GLU A 357 17.36 9.40 -6.90
CA GLU A 357 17.34 10.19 -8.13
C GLU A 357 18.74 10.48 -8.68
N GLU A 358 19.67 10.83 -7.80
CA GLU A 358 21.06 11.15 -8.14
C GLU A 358 21.79 9.97 -8.79
N ASN A 359 21.78 8.79 -8.16
CA ASN A 359 22.44 7.61 -8.75
C ASN A 359 21.76 7.14 -10.03
N MET A 360 20.43 7.27 -10.16
CA MET A 360 19.75 7.00 -11.44
C MET A 360 20.19 7.97 -12.53
N ASP A 361 20.45 9.23 -12.20
CA ASP A 361 20.96 10.22 -13.15
C ASP A 361 22.41 9.90 -13.56
N LEU A 362 23.26 9.45 -12.62
CA LEU A 362 24.62 8.97 -12.91
C LEU A 362 24.62 7.77 -13.87
N ILE A 363 23.81 6.75 -13.58
CA ILE A 363 23.65 5.58 -14.46
C ILE A 363 23.11 6.01 -15.83
N THR A 364 22.16 6.95 -15.85
CA THR A 364 21.60 7.46 -17.11
C THR A 364 22.67 8.16 -17.94
N ALA A 365 23.49 9.01 -17.32
CA ALA A 365 24.57 9.70 -18.01
C ALA A 365 25.63 8.73 -18.56
N ASP A 366 26.06 7.74 -17.76
CA ASP A 366 27.00 6.70 -18.19
C ASP A 366 26.46 5.88 -19.38
N LEU A 367 25.20 5.43 -19.32
CA LEU A 367 24.61 4.65 -20.39
C LEU A 367 24.38 5.47 -21.67
N ILE A 368 24.02 6.76 -21.54
CA ILE A 368 23.96 7.66 -22.70
C ILE A 368 25.34 7.85 -23.33
N GLN A 369 26.40 7.99 -22.52
CA GLN A 369 27.77 8.08 -23.01
C GLN A 369 28.21 6.80 -23.74
N LYS A 370 27.71 5.65 -23.30
CA LYS A 370 27.89 4.34 -23.97
C LYS A 370 27.02 4.16 -25.22
N GLY A 371 26.17 5.13 -25.57
CA GLY A 371 25.38 5.15 -26.80
C GLY A 371 23.93 4.68 -26.66
N TYR A 372 23.44 4.42 -25.43
CA TYR A 372 22.05 4.02 -25.22
C TYR A 372 21.11 5.25 -25.22
N GLU A 373 20.06 5.20 -26.05
CA GLU A 373 19.04 6.25 -26.09
C GLU A 373 18.09 6.15 -24.88
N LEU A 374 17.51 7.27 -24.43
CA LEU A 374 16.54 7.32 -23.32
C LEU A 374 15.17 6.71 -23.70
N LYS A 375 15.16 5.40 -23.95
CA LYS A 375 14.00 4.54 -24.27
C LYS A 375 14.25 3.15 -23.72
N LYS A 376 13.36 2.20 -23.96
CA LYS A 376 13.60 0.81 -23.53
C LYS A 376 14.76 0.20 -24.34
N ASN A 377 15.83 -0.23 -23.66
CA ASN A 377 16.97 -0.88 -24.29
C ASN A 377 17.30 -2.23 -23.63
N ASN A 378 17.82 -3.15 -24.43
CA ASN A 378 18.60 -4.28 -23.91
C ASN A 378 20.06 -3.82 -23.83
N LEU A 379 20.73 -4.10 -22.72
CA LEU A 379 22.16 -3.81 -22.58
C LEU A 379 22.98 -4.91 -23.24
N GLU A 380 24.08 -4.52 -23.87
CA GLU A 380 25.15 -5.45 -24.22
C GLU A 380 25.77 -6.03 -22.96
N GLU A 381 26.24 -7.28 -23.02
CA GLU A 381 26.75 -8.01 -21.86
C GLU A 381 27.92 -7.30 -21.16
N LYS A 382 28.80 -6.66 -21.95
CA LYS A 382 29.90 -5.84 -21.41
C LYS A 382 29.44 -4.63 -20.59
N ASP A 383 28.19 -4.21 -20.75
CA ASP A 383 27.59 -3.07 -20.06
C ASP A 383 26.58 -3.51 -18.99
N TRP A 384 26.46 -4.82 -18.73
CA TRP A 384 25.70 -5.32 -17.59
C TRP A 384 26.40 -4.92 -16.28
N PHE A 385 25.60 -4.72 -15.24
CA PHE A 385 26.10 -4.35 -13.92
C PHE A 385 25.27 -5.00 -12.83
N ALA A 386 25.91 -5.28 -11.69
CA ALA A 386 25.27 -5.86 -10.53
C ALA A 386 24.58 -4.78 -9.69
N VAL A 387 23.44 -5.15 -9.11
CA VAL A 387 22.69 -4.34 -8.16
C VAL A 387 22.29 -5.19 -6.97
N GLU A 388 22.30 -4.58 -5.79
CA GLU A 388 21.72 -5.17 -4.59
C GLU A 388 20.23 -4.86 -4.55
N LEU A 389 19.45 -5.90 -4.32
CA LEU A 389 18.00 -5.90 -4.32
C LEU A 389 17.49 -6.24 -2.93
N GLU A 390 16.59 -5.42 -2.41
CA GLU A 390 15.70 -5.82 -1.32
C GLU A 390 14.39 -6.34 -1.91
N TYR A 391 13.88 -7.44 -1.39
CA TYR A 391 12.59 -8.00 -1.78
C TYR A 391 11.82 -8.59 -0.60
N GLN A 392 10.50 -8.77 -0.78
CA GLN A 392 9.63 -9.31 0.26
C GLN A 392 9.61 -10.84 0.25
N SER A 393 9.53 -11.45 -0.94
CA SER A 393 9.54 -12.90 -1.12
C SER A 393 9.99 -13.26 -2.54
N ARG A 394 10.52 -14.46 -2.73
CA ARG A 394 10.76 -15.01 -4.07
C ARG A 394 9.51 -15.76 -4.53
N GLN A 395 8.96 -15.40 -5.70
CA GLN A 395 7.76 -16.04 -6.24
C GLN A 395 8.11 -17.35 -6.95
N SER A 396 7.18 -18.30 -6.98
CA SER A 396 7.31 -19.51 -7.81
C SER A 396 7.48 -19.16 -9.28
N ARG A 397 8.11 -20.07 -10.05
CA ARG A 397 8.30 -19.88 -11.50
C ARG A 397 6.96 -19.70 -12.20
N ASN A 398 6.87 -18.68 -13.05
CA ASN A 398 5.70 -18.48 -13.89
C ASN A 398 5.77 -19.29 -15.19
N ASP A 399 4.71 -19.25 -16.00
CA ASP A 399 4.61 -19.97 -17.28
C ASP A 399 5.71 -19.64 -18.29
N LYS A 400 6.47 -18.55 -18.07
CA LYS A 400 7.61 -18.13 -18.89
C LYS A 400 8.96 -18.58 -18.31
N GLY A 401 8.94 -19.40 -17.26
CA GLY A 401 10.11 -19.86 -16.53
C GLY A 401 10.78 -18.80 -15.65
N GLN A 402 10.17 -17.63 -15.47
CA GLN A 402 10.78 -16.51 -14.74
C GLN A 402 10.68 -16.70 -13.24
N LEU A 403 11.72 -16.30 -12.52
CA LEU A 403 11.81 -16.41 -11.06
C LEU A 403 11.80 -15.00 -10.45
N CYS A 404 10.61 -14.40 -10.41
CA CYS A 404 10.42 -13.01 -10.05
C CYS A 404 10.41 -12.78 -8.53
N PHE A 405 10.80 -11.57 -8.13
CA PHE A 405 10.68 -11.10 -6.76
C PHE A 405 9.35 -10.38 -6.50
N GLU A 406 8.82 -10.48 -5.29
CA GLU A 406 7.72 -9.66 -4.81
C GLU A 406 8.24 -8.33 -4.24
N PHE A 407 7.70 -7.21 -4.75
CA PHE A 407 8.11 -5.84 -4.40
C PHE A 407 9.63 -5.58 -4.41
N PRO A 408 10.34 -5.89 -5.51
CA PRO A 408 11.77 -5.64 -5.61
C PRO A 408 12.11 -4.14 -5.58
N ILE A 409 13.07 -3.77 -4.75
CA ILE A 409 13.59 -2.41 -4.61
C ILE A 409 15.11 -2.47 -4.74
N ILE A 410 15.67 -1.78 -5.73
CA ILE A 410 17.13 -1.65 -5.85
C ILE A 410 17.63 -0.74 -4.74
N VAL A 411 18.62 -1.23 -3.98
CA VAL A 411 19.28 -0.52 -2.89
C VAL A 411 20.43 0.33 -3.43
N ARG A 412 21.33 -0.30 -4.17
CA ARG A 412 22.56 0.30 -4.70
C ARG A 412 23.09 -0.51 -5.88
N THR A 413 23.98 0.10 -6.66
CA THR A 413 24.87 -0.65 -7.56
C THR A 413 25.91 -1.41 -6.74
N ARG A 414 26.36 -2.56 -7.26
CA ARG A 414 27.36 -3.42 -6.66
C ARG A 414 28.58 -3.51 -7.57
N GLU A 415 29.32 -2.40 -7.66
CA GLU A 415 30.58 -2.33 -8.42
C GLU A 415 31.65 -3.27 -7.85
N ASP A 416 31.50 -3.66 -6.59
CA ASP A 416 32.34 -4.60 -5.88
C ASP A 416 32.03 -6.07 -6.20
N LYS A 417 30.94 -6.37 -6.91
CA LYS A 417 30.48 -7.75 -7.13
C LYS A 417 30.55 -8.17 -8.60
N PRO A 418 31.23 -9.28 -8.94
CA PRO A 418 31.24 -9.77 -10.31
C PRO A 418 29.89 -10.39 -10.67
N LEU A 419 29.51 -10.31 -11.95
CA LEU A 419 28.17 -10.70 -12.41
C LEU A 419 27.86 -12.18 -12.20
N ASN A 420 28.88 -13.04 -12.27
CA ASN A 420 28.72 -14.48 -12.07
C ASN A 420 28.37 -14.86 -10.63
N GLU A 421 28.57 -13.97 -9.64
CA GLU A 421 28.14 -14.19 -8.25
C GLU A 421 26.70 -13.72 -7.97
N CYS A 422 26.00 -13.21 -8.98
CA CYS A 422 24.57 -12.90 -8.90
C CYS A 422 23.77 -14.17 -9.21
N GLU A 423 23.62 -15.05 -8.22
CA GLU A 423 23.01 -16.37 -8.35
C GLU A 423 21.64 -16.47 -7.66
N VAL A 424 20.83 -17.47 -8.07
CA VAL A 424 19.49 -17.76 -7.51
C VAL A 424 19.52 -18.09 -6.02
#